data_AF-A0A9D1XV92-F1
#
_entry.id   AF-A0A9D1XV92-F1
#
_cell.length_a   1.000
_cell.length_b   1.000
_cell.length_c   1.000
_cell.angle_alpha   90.00
_cell.angle_beta   90.00
_cell.angle_gamma   90.00
#
_symmetry.space_group_name_H-M   'P 1'
#
loop_
_entity.id
_entity.type
_entity.pdbx_description
1 polymer ?
#
loop_
_entity_poly.entity_id
_entity_poly.type
_entity_poly.pdbx_seq_one_letter_code
_entity_poly.pdbx_strand_id
1 'polypeptide(L)'
;MNTNQVRTQPRGRIYNLVLSGLFAAITAVLTLITIPMPSGVPITLQTFAVALAGYSLGFARGTISTVVYVALGAVGLPVFSGMQGGVGVIAGPTGGFIFGFILLTACCGAAVRLADMIYRNNRKAATQSILTAIIALALGIIGLAVCHVLGSLQYAFVSNRNFGEAFMLVSLPYIVKDIVSVVGAYIVGWQIRAHVIK
;
A
#
# COMPACT_ATOMS: atom_id res chain seq x y z
N MET A 1 48.03 14.83 -3.59
CA MET A 1 47.21 13.60 -3.58
C MET A 1 45.82 13.95 -4.10
N ASN A 2 45.47 13.48 -5.29
CA ASN A 2 44.17 13.73 -5.90
C ASN A 2 43.22 12.61 -5.43
N THR A 3 42.33 12.90 -4.48
CA THR A 3 41.32 11.94 -4.01
C THR A 3 40.25 11.82 -5.08
N ASN A 4 40.36 10.77 -5.90
CA ASN A 4 39.31 10.36 -6.83
C ASN A 4 38.04 10.11 -6.03
N GLN A 5 37.14 11.09 -6.03
CA GLN A 5 35.77 10.96 -5.53
C GLN A 5 35.10 9.88 -6.36
N VAL A 6 34.93 8.68 -5.80
CA VAL A 6 34.13 7.62 -6.41
C VAL A 6 32.70 8.13 -6.50
N ARG A 7 32.30 8.67 -7.65
CA ARG A 7 30.92 9.06 -7.91
C ARG A 7 30.06 7.80 -7.87
N THR A 8 29.28 7.63 -6.81
CA THR A 8 28.23 6.60 -6.78
C THR A 8 27.27 6.88 -7.93
N GLN A 9 27.26 6.01 -8.94
CA GLN A 9 26.33 6.12 -10.07
C GLN A 9 24.88 6.16 -9.54
N PRO A 10 24.01 7.04 -10.06
CA PRO A 10 22.60 7.02 -9.68
C PRO A 10 22.03 5.63 -9.98
N ARG A 11 21.34 5.03 -9.01
CA ARG A 11 20.76 3.68 -9.15
C ARG A 11 19.89 3.64 -10.42
N GLY A 12 20.24 2.75 -11.34
CA GLY A 12 19.69 2.75 -12.70
C GLY A 12 18.21 2.34 -12.80
N ARG A 13 17.61 2.54 -13.98
CA ARG A 13 16.20 2.19 -14.25
C ARG A 13 15.86 0.74 -13.90
N ILE A 14 16.80 -0.19 -14.13
CA ILE A 14 16.66 -1.61 -13.81
C ILE A 14 16.43 -1.82 -12.31
N TYR A 15 17.17 -1.10 -11.45
CA TYR A 15 17.03 -1.23 -10.00
C TYR A 15 15.63 -0.84 -9.52
N ASN A 16 15.07 0.25 -10.05
CA ASN A 16 13.71 0.68 -9.72
C ASN A 16 12.65 -0.31 -10.22
N LEU A 17 12.86 -0.88 -11.42
CA LEU A 17 11.98 -1.90 -11.98
C LEU A 17 11.96 -3.16 -11.09
N VAL A 18 13.14 -3.66 -10.70
CA VAL A 18 13.28 -4.83 -9.83
C VAL A 18 12.62 -4.57 -8.47
N LEU A 19 12.81 -3.38 -7.87
CA LEU A 19 12.17 -3.05 -6.60
C LEU A 19 10.65 -2.99 -6.69
N SER A 20 10.10 -2.35 -7.72
CA SER A 20 8.65 -2.32 -7.90
C SER A 20 8.08 -3.71 -8.13
N GLY A 21 8.77 -4.57 -8.89
CA GLY A 21 8.38 -5.98 -9.05
C GLY A 21 8.44 -6.78 -7.74
N LEU A 22 9.50 -6.57 -6.95
CA LEU A 22 9.67 -7.24 -5.65
C LEU A 22 8.56 -6.87 -4.67
N PHE A 23 8.18 -5.59 -4.58
CA PHE A 23 7.07 -5.18 -3.72
C PHE A 23 5.72 -5.67 -4.21
N ALA A 24 5.52 -5.83 -5.53
CA ALA A 24 4.33 -6.46 -6.08
C ALA A 24 4.26 -7.94 -5.65
N ALA A 25 5.39 -8.66 -5.69
CA ALA A 25 5.49 -10.03 -5.21
C ALA A 25 5.26 -10.15 -3.70
N ILE A 26 5.85 -9.25 -2.89
CA ILE A 26 5.58 -9.17 -1.44
C ILE A 26 4.09 -8.94 -1.18
N THR A 27 3.46 -8.04 -1.94
CA THR A 27 2.02 -7.78 -1.84
C THR A 27 1.21 -9.03 -2.15
N ALA A 28 1.54 -9.75 -3.23
CA ALA A 28 0.88 -11.00 -3.57
C ALA A 28 1.00 -12.03 -2.44
N VAL A 29 2.21 -12.28 -1.92
CA VAL A 29 2.43 -13.27 -0.86
C VAL A 29 1.70 -12.91 0.43
N LEU A 30 1.79 -11.65 0.89
CA LEU A 30 1.14 -11.22 2.13
C LEU A 30 -0.39 -11.21 2.01
N THR A 31 -0.93 -10.97 0.82
CA THR A 31 -2.39 -11.05 0.59
C THR A 31 -2.95 -12.45 0.81
N LEU A 32 -2.14 -13.51 0.63
CA LEU A 32 -2.58 -14.90 0.83
C LEU A 32 -2.71 -15.29 2.30
N ILE A 33 -2.22 -14.47 3.23
CA ILE A 33 -2.43 -14.68 4.66
C ILE A 33 -3.82 -14.14 5.02
N THR A 34 -4.80 -15.05 5.11
CA THR A 34 -6.22 -14.72 5.21
C THR A 34 -6.93 -15.43 6.35
N ILE A 35 -7.86 -14.74 7.01
CA ILE A 35 -8.86 -15.34 7.90
C ILE A 35 -10.23 -15.15 7.24
N PRO A 36 -10.92 -16.23 6.84
CA PRO A 36 -12.25 -16.15 6.24
C PRO A 36 -13.26 -15.51 7.20
N MET A 37 -14.15 -14.67 6.66
CA MET A 37 -15.18 -14.00 7.44
C MET A 37 -16.58 -14.30 6.87
N PRO A 38 -17.64 -14.29 7.70
CA PRO A 38 -19.00 -14.59 7.26
C PRO A 38 -19.53 -13.67 6.15
N SER A 39 -19.02 -12.44 6.04
CA SER A 39 -19.44 -11.48 5.01
C SER A 39 -18.89 -11.79 3.60
N GLY A 40 -18.01 -12.79 3.47
CA GLY A 40 -17.34 -13.16 2.22
C GLY A 40 -16.11 -12.30 1.90
N VAL A 41 -15.82 -11.27 2.69
CA VAL A 41 -14.61 -10.45 2.58
C VAL A 41 -13.61 -10.92 3.65
N PRO A 42 -12.48 -11.54 3.30
CA PRO A 42 -11.55 -12.06 4.29
C PRO A 42 -10.74 -10.95 4.98
N ILE A 43 -10.34 -11.21 6.22
CA ILE A 43 -9.28 -10.43 6.90
C ILE A 43 -7.94 -10.85 6.29
N THR A 44 -7.15 -9.89 5.80
CA THR A 44 -5.83 -10.17 5.17
C THR A 44 -4.73 -9.24 5.67
N LEU A 45 -3.47 -9.58 5.37
CA LEU A 45 -2.30 -8.69 5.51
C LEU A 45 -2.10 -7.76 4.30
N GLN A 46 -3.06 -7.70 3.37
CA GLN A 46 -2.94 -6.90 2.15
C GLN A 46 -2.83 -5.40 2.45
N THR A 47 -3.61 -4.87 3.40
CA THR A 47 -3.54 -3.45 3.82
C THR A 47 -2.14 -3.08 4.30
N PHE A 48 -1.51 -3.94 5.09
CA PHE A 48 -0.12 -3.75 5.53
C PHE A 48 0.83 -3.72 4.33
N ALA A 49 0.71 -4.69 3.42
CA ALA A 49 1.62 -4.83 2.29
C ALA A 49 1.58 -3.62 1.34
N VAL A 50 0.39 -3.11 1.01
CA VAL A 50 0.23 -1.98 0.09
C VAL A 50 0.63 -0.65 0.74
N ALA A 51 0.41 -0.49 2.04
CA ALA A 51 0.92 0.65 2.80
C ALA A 51 2.45 0.59 2.89
N LEU A 52 3.01 -0.60 3.11
CA LEU A 52 4.46 -0.83 3.17
C LEU A 52 5.12 -0.47 1.84
N ALA A 53 4.52 -0.84 0.70
CA ALA A 53 4.98 -0.42 -0.61
C ALA A 53 5.04 1.11 -0.75
N GLY A 54 4.01 1.81 -0.29
CA GLY A 54 3.94 3.28 -0.33
C GLY A 54 5.02 3.93 0.53
N TYR A 55 5.13 3.53 1.80
CA TYR A 55 6.12 4.09 2.73
C TYR A 55 7.57 3.71 2.38
N SER A 56 7.79 2.52 1.82
CA SER A 56 9.13 2.05 1.48
C SER A 56 9.65 2.59 0.16
N LEU A 57 8.80 2.65 -0.87
CA LEU A 57 9.21 3.00 -2.25
C LEU A 57 8.92 4.46 -2.62
N GLY A 58 8.04 5.13 -1.86
CA GLY A 58 7.51 6.46 -2.14
C GLY A 58 6.39 6.46 -3.21
N PHE A 59 5.84 7.63 -3.50
CA PHE A 59 4.66 7.81 -4.36
C PHE A 59 4.70 7.03 -5.68
N ALA A 60 5.67 7.33 -6.56
CA ALA A 60 5.66 6.77 -7.90
C ALA A 60 5.90 5.25 -7.91
N ARG A 61 6.97 4.79 -7.26
CA ARG A 61 7.37 3.37 -7.31
C ARG A 61 6.45 2.47 -6.49
N GLY A 62 5.94 2.95 -5.36
CA GLY A 62 4.97 2.24 -4.54
C GLY A 62 3.66 2.07 -5.30
N THR A 63 3.11 3.15 -5.86
CA THR A 63 1.86 3.05 -6.64
C THR A 63 2.02 2.16 -7.87
N ILE A 64 3.14 2.26 -8.60
CA ILE A 64 3.43 1.36 -9.73
C ILE A 64 3.46 -0.10 -9.25
N SER A 65 4.11 -0.40 -8.13
CA SER A 65 4.15 -1.75 -7.56
C SER A 65 2.74 -2.30 -7.28
N THR A 66 1.87 -1.51 -6.65
CA THR A 66 0.49 -1.93 -6.38
C THR A 66 -0.32 -2.08 -7.66
N VAL A 67 -0.14 -1.21 -8.65
CA VAL A 67 -0.78 -1.35 -9.98
C VAL A 67 -0.33 -2.62 -10.68
N VAL A 68 0.97 -2.96 -10.64
CA VAL A 68 1.47 -4.23 -11.20
C VAL A 68 0.81 -5.42 -10.50
N TYR A 69 0.73 -5.41 -9.17
CA TYR A 69 0.02 -6.45 -8.42
C TYR A 69 -1.44 -6.60 -8.88
N VAL A 70 -2.18 -5.48 -9.01
CA VAL A 70 -3.57 -5.51 -9.50
C VAL A 70 -3.65 -6.01 -10.93
N ALA A 71 -2.73 -5.61 -11.81
CA ALA A 71 -2.69 -6.06 -13.20
C ALA A 71 -2.44 -7.57 -13.30
N LEU A 72 -1.52 -8.12 -12.49
CA LEU A 72 -1.27 -9.56 -12.41
C LEU A 72 -2.54 -10.32 -11.99
N GLY A 73 -3.24 -9.82 -10.97
CA GLY A 73 -4.52 -10.40 -10.57
C GLY A 73 -5.58 -10.26 -11.67
N ALA A 74 -5.67 -9.12 -12.34
CA ALA A 74 -6.66 -8.88 -13.40
C ALA A 74 -6.51 -9.84 -14.59
N VAL A 75 -5.28 -10.17 -15.00
CA VAL A 75 -5.04 -11.14 -16.09
C VAL A 75 -5.30 -12.60 -15.68
N GLY A 76 -5.59 -12.86 -14.40
CA GLY A 76 -6.01 -14.17 -13.92
C GLY A 76 -5.02 -14.88 -13.00
N LEU A 77 -3.88 -14.29 -12.66
CA LEU A 77 -2.97 -14.94 -11.71
C LEU A 77 -3.63 -14.98 -10.31
N PRO A 78 -3.46 -16.10 -9.57
CA PRO A 78 -4.09 -16.30 -8.26
C PRO A 78 -3.35 -15.53 -7.15
N VAL A 79 -3.22 -14.21 -7.31
CA VAL A 79 -2.49 -13.33 -6.38
C VAL A 79 -3.41 -12.61 -5.40
N PHE A 80 -4.72 -12.57 -5.67
CA PHE A 80 -5.70 -12.02 -4.76
C PHE A 80 -6.02 -13.01 -3.63
N SER A 81 -6.59 -12.46 -2.56
CA SER A 81 -6.93 -13.21 -1.35
C SER A 81 -7.71 -14.49 -1.66
N GLY A 82 -7.35 -15.58 -0.99
CA GLY A 82 -7.95 -16.89 -1.23
C GLY A 82 -7.50 -17.55 -2.54
N MET A 83 -6.30 -17.22 -3.04
CA MET A 83 -5.75 -17.72 -4.30
C MET A 83 -6.66 -17.42 -5.50
N GLN A 84 -7.29 -16.25 -5.49
CA GLN A 84 -8.21 -15.82 -6.55
C GLN A 84 -7.51 -14.91 -7.57
N GLY A 85 -8.08 -14.85 -8.77
CA GLY A 85 -7.62 -13.99 -9.85
C GLY A 85 -8.73 -13.75 -10.87
N GLY A 86 -8.50 -12.80 -11.75
CA GLY A 86 -9.38 -12.44 -12.86
C GLY A 86 -10.24 -11.21 -12.60
N VAL A 87 -10.79 -10.67 -13.68
CA VAL A 87 -11.66 -9.48 -13.66
C VAL A 87 -12.93 -9.71 -12.82
N GLY A 88 -13.41 -10.96 -12.71
CA GLY A 88 -14.56 -11.30 -11.87
C GLY A 88 -14.37 -10.97 -10.38
N VAL A 89 -13.15 -11.10 -9.85
CA VAL A 89 -12.82 -10.70 -8.47
C VAL A 89 -12.87 -9.18 -8.33
N ILE A 90 -12.38 -8.46 -9.33
CA ILE A 90 -12.36 -6.99 -9.39
C ILE A 90 -13.77 -6.42 -9.57
N ALA A 91 -14.66 -7.12 -10.28
CA ALA A 91 -16.08 -6.76 -10.37
C ALA A 91 -16.89 -7.25 -9.16
N GLY A 92 -16.32 -8.12 -8.33
CA GLY A 92 -16.97 -8.76 -7.19
C GLY A 92 -16.99 -7.93 -5.90
N PRO A 93 -17.35 -8.54 -4.76
CA PRO A 93 -17.55 -7.84 -3.48
C PRO A 93 -16.28 -7.17 -2.91
N THR A 94 -15.09 -7.61 -3.31
CA THR A 94 -13.81 -7.11 -2.80
C THR A 94 -13.15 -6.08 -3.72
N GLY A 95 -13.66 -5.90 -4.94
CA GLY A 95 -13.01 -5.09 -5.96
C GLY A 95 -12.80 -3.62 -5.57
N GLY A 96 -13.73 -3.04 -4.81
CA GLY A 96 -13.62 -1.64 -4.37
C GLY A 96 -12.42 -1.43 -3.45
N PHE A 97 -12.07 -2.45 -2.66
CA PHE A 97 -10.85 -2.45 -1.86
C PHE A 97 -9.60 -2.60 -2.74
N ILE A 98 -9.65 -3.41 -3.81
CA ILE A 98 -8.53 -3.56 -4.75
C ILE A 98 -8.15 -2.22 -5.38
N PHE A 99 -9.13 -1.44 -5.84
CA PHE A 99 -8.89 -0.07 -6.32
C PHE A 99 -8.49 0.87 -5.18
N GLY A 100 -9.14 0.76 -4.02
CA GLY A 100 -8.81 1.51 -2.82
C GLY A 100 -7.36 1.35 -2.37
N PHE A 101 -6.77 0.16 -2.54
CA PHE A 101 -5.38 -0.10 -2.19
C PHE A 101 -4.38 0.68 -3.04
N ILE A 102 -4.70 0.95 -4.31
CA ILE A 102 -3.86 1.81 -5.17
C ILE A 102 -3.80 3.22 -4.56
N LEU A 103 -4.94 3.75 -4.10
CA LEU A 103 -5.04 5.05 -3.47
C LEU A 103 -4.39 5.08 -2.09
N LEU A 104 -4.55 4.03 -1.28
CA LEU A 104 -3.85 3.88 0.00
C LEU A 104 -2.33 3.94 -0.21
N THR A 105 -1.79 3.14 -1.12
CA THR A 105 -0.35 3.18 -1.46
C THR A 105 0.08 4.57 -1.92
N ALA A 106 -0.71 5.21 -2.78
CA ALA A 106 -0.42 6.55 -3.27
C ALA A 106 -0.40 7.58 -2.12
N CYS A 107 -1.36 7.55 -1.20
CA CYS A 107 -1.39 8.42 -0.04
C CYS A 107 -0.19 8.20 0.89
N CYS A 108 0.14 6.95 1.21
CA CYS A 108 1.33 6.60 2.00
C CYS A 108 2.62 7.12 1.33
N GLY A 109 2.75 6.91 0.02
CA GLY A 109 3.91 7.38 -0.76
C GLY A 109 3.96 8.90 -0.95
N ALA A 110 2.82 9.58 -1.03
CA ALA A 110 2.72 11.04 -1.08
C ALA A 110 3.20 11.66 0.24
N ALA A 111 2.89 11.01 1.36
CA ALA A 111 3.35 11.44 2.67
C ALA A 111 4.88 11.40 2.80
N VAL A 112 5.50 10.34 2.28
CA VAL A 112 6.97 10.24 2.18
C VAL A 112 7.54 11.36 1.31
N ARG A 113 6.91 11.62 0.14
CA ARG A 113 7.36 12.70 -0.75
C ARG A 113 7.26 14.07 -0.08
N LEU A 114 6.20 14.32 0.68
CA LEU A 114 6.03 15.57 1.43
C LEU A 114 7.08 15.69 2.53
N ALA A 115 7.33 14.62 3.29
CA ALA A 115 8.40 14.57 4.28
C ALA A 115 9.78 14.88 3.66
N ASP A 116 10.09 14.29 2.51
CA ASP A 116 11.31 14.58 1.77
C ASP A 116 11.40 16.06 1.38
N MET A 117 10.31 16.67 0.89
CA MET A 117 10.28 18.08 0.50
C MET A 117 10.53 19.02 1.69
N ILE A 118 9.95 18.73 2.85
CA ILE A 118 10.13 19.52 4.08
C ILE A 118 11.59 19.46 4.56
N TYR A 119 12.24 18.30 4.45
CA TYR A 119 13.60 18.09 4.98
C TYR A 119 14.74 18.25 3.96
N ARG A 120 14.46 18.51 2.69
CA ARG A 120 15.45 18.72 1.61
C ARG A 120 16.52 19.78 1.92
N ASN A 121 16.26 20.68 2.85
CA ASN A 121 17.18 21.76 3.22
C ASN A 121 18.12 21.43 4.40
N ASN A 122 17.91 20.32 5.11
CA ASN A 122 18.77 19.87 6.21
C ASN A 122 19.42 18.53 5.83
N ARG A 123 20.74 18.54 5.60
CA ARG A 123 21.55 17.36 5.16
C ARG A 123 21.54 16.14 6.10
N LYS A 124 20.74 16.14 7.18
CA LYS A 124 20.39 14.92 7.90
C LYS A 124 19.20 14.31 7.18
N ALA A 125 19.50 13.37 6.28
CA ALA A 125 18.54 12.57 5.53
C ALA A 125 17.30 12.29 6.38
N ALA A 126 16.17 12.90 6.02
CA ALA A 126 14.84 12.68 6.58
C ALA A 126 14.92 12.09 8.00
N THR A 127 15.37 12.86 9.00
CA THR A 127 15.28 12.39 10.38
C THR A 127 13.81 12.08 10.64
N GLN A 128 13.53 10.92 11.25
CA GLN A 128 12.21 10.44 11.65
C GLN A 128 11.62 11.37 12.72
N SER A 129 11.35 12.61 12.34
CA SER A 129 10.79 13.63 13.19
C SER A 129 9.35 13.28 13.50
N ILE A 130 8.88 13.74 14.66
CA ILE A 130 7.48 13.58 15.06
C ILE A 130 6.55 14.14 13.98
N LEU A 131 6.91 15.27 13.36
CA LEU A 131 6.13 15.87 12.28
C LEU A 131 6.01 14.95 11.05
N THR A 132 7.12 14.32 10.62
CA THR A 132 7.10 13.39 9.48
C THR A 132 6.26 12.14 9.78
N ALA A 133 6.28 11.65 11.02
CA ALA A 133 5.42 10.55 11.45
C ALA A 133 3.94 10.94 11.44
N ILE A 134 3.61 12.12 11.95
CA ILE A 134 2.23 12.65 11.94
C ILE A 134 1.72 12.77 10.51
N ILE A 135 2.49 13.36 9.59
CA ILE A 135 2.10 13.49 8.18
C ILE A 135 1.94 12.12 7.52
N ALA A 136 2.89 11.20 7.77
CA ALA A 136 2.86 9.85 7.23
C ALA A 136 1.59 9.10 7.66
N LEU A 137 1.29 9.11 8.95
CA LEU A 137 0.12 8.44 9.49
C LEU A 137 -1.18 9.14 9.09
N ALA A 138 -1.26 10.47 9.12
CA ALA A 138 -2.46 11.19 8.72
C ALA A 138 -2.86 10.89 7.26
N LEU A 139 -1.90 10.97 6.33
CA LEU A 139 -2.17 10.62 4.92
C LEU A 139 -2.43 9.13 4.73
N GLY A 140 -1.74 8.26 5.47
CA GLY A 140 -2.04 6.82 5.47
C GLY A 140 -3.47 6.51 5.91
N ILE A 141 -3.95 7.16 6.97
CA ILE A 141 -5.32 7.02 7.47
C ILE A 141 -6.34 7.60 6.49
N ILE A 142 -6.03 8.73 5.83
CA ILE A 142 -6.87 9.26 4.75
C ILE A 142 -6.98 8.25 3.60
N GLY A 143 -5.85 7.69 3.15
CA GLY A 143 -5.84 6.65 2.12
C GLY A 143 -6.62 5.40 2.54
N LEU A 144 -6.53 5.02 3.82
CA LEU A 144 -7.25 3.90 4.38
C LEU A 144 -8.76 4.15 4.41
N ALA A 145 -9.17 5.35 4.83
CA ALA A 145 -10.58 5.76 4.82
C ALA A 145 -11.16 5.72 3.40
N VAL A 146 -10.43 6.26 2.42
CA VAL A 146 -10.82 6.19 1.00
C VAL A 146 -10.95 4.73 0.55
N CYS A 147 -10.00 3.87 0.94
CA CYS A 147 -10.06 2.44 0.63
C CYS A 147 -11.32 1.77 1.18
N HIS A 148 -11.68 2.03 2.44
CA HIS A 148 -12.90 1.47 3.05
C HIS A 148 -14.18 2.04 2.44
N VAL A 149 -14.21 3.32 2.06
CA VAL A 149 -15.35 3.91 1.37
C VAL A 149 -15.56 3.24 0.01
N LEU A 150 -14.53 3.11 -0.81
CA LEU A 150 -14.62 2.46 -2.11
C LEU A 150 -14.99 0.97 -2.00
N GLY A 151 -14.38 0.25 -1.06
CA GLY A 151 -14.71 -1.14 -0.77
C GLY A 151 -16.16 -1.33 -0.35
N SER A 152 -16.64 -0.50 0.57
CA SER A 152 -18.02 -0.58 1.06
C SER A 152 -19.04 -0.16 -0.01
N LEU A 153 -18.73 0.84 -0.85
CA LEU A 153 -19.59 1.25 -1.96
C LEU A 153 -19.76 0.12 -2.99
N GLN A 154 -18.67 -0.51 -3.41
CA GLN A 154 -18.77 -1.61 -4.35
C GLN A 154 -19.47 -2.83 -3.73
N TYR A 155 -19.16 -3.15 -2.46
CA TYR A 155 -19.86 -4.24 -1.77
C TYR A 155 -21.37 -3.98 -1.68
N ALA A 156 -21.78 -2.76 -1.31
CA ALA A 156 -23.19 -2.36 -1.26
C ALA A 156 -23.89 -2.59 -2.61
N PHE A 157 -23.24 -2.16 -3.71
CA PHE A 157 -23.76 -2.33 -5.06
C PHE A 157 -23.89 -3.81 -5.47
N VAL A 158 -22.83 -4.60 -5.27
CA VAL A 158 -22.79 -6.02 -5.70
C VAL A 158 -23.69 -6.90 -4.82
N SER A 159 -23.86 -6.58 -3.54
CA SER A 159 -24.68 -7.37 -2.60
C SER A 159 -26.12 -6.86 -2.45
N ASN A 160 -26.51 -5.82 -3.20
CA ASN A 160 -27.81 -5.16 -3.11
C ASN A 160 -28.19 -4.76 -1.68
N ARG A 161 -27.23 -4.15 -0.96
CA ARG A 161 -27.38 -3.63 0.40
C ARG A 161 -27.18 -2.13 0.41
N ASN A 162 -27.69 -1.45 1.45
CA ASN A 162 -27.33 -0.05 1.65
C ASN A 162 -25.87 0.10 2.12
N PHE A 163 -25.33 1.31 1.97
CA PHE A 163 -23.94 1.58 2.33
C PHE A 163 -23.64 1.34 3.82
N GLY A 164 -24.57 1.66 4.72
CA GLY A 164 -24.39 1.49 6.16
C GLY A 164 -24.20 0.02 6.54
N GLU A 165 -25.07 -0.86 6.05
CA GLU A 165 -24.95 -2.30 6.21
C GLU A 165 -23.66 -2.86 5.62
N ALA A 166 -23.30 -2.44 4.41
CA ALA A 166 -22.04 -2.83 3.79
C ALA A 166 -20.85 -2.42 4.66
N PHE A 167 -20.80 -1.16 5.11
CA PHE A 167 -19.73 -0.66 5.96
C PHE A 167 -19.61 -1.45 7.27
N MET A 168 -20.72 -1.77 7.93
CA MET A 168 -20.71 -2.58 9.16
C MET A 168 -20.18 -4.00 8.94
N LEU A 169 -20.37 -4.57 7.75
CA LEU A 169 -19.98 -5.95 7.45
C LEU A 169 -18.56 -6.10 6.91
N VAL A 170 -18.08 -5.12 6.13
CA VAL A 170 -16.81 -5.25 5.38
C VAL A 170 -15.78 -4.18 5.71
N SER A 171 -16.11 -3.19 6.54
CA SER A 171 -15.15 -2.16 6.97
C SER A 171 -15.01 -2.12 8.48
N LEU A 172 -16.10 -1.94 9.23
CA LEU A 172 -16.07 -1.75 10.68
C LEU A 172 -15.27 -2.84 11.44
N PRO A 173 -15.39 -4.15 11.14
CA PRO A 173 -14.62 -5.19 11.83
C PRO A 173 -13.11 -5.15 11.55
N TYR A 174 -12.69 -4.45 10.48
CA TYR A 174 -11.33 -4.47 9.94
C TYR A 174 -10.54 -3.22 10.35
N ILE A 175 -11.22 -2.12 10.72
CA ILE A 175 -10.60 -0.82 11.01
C ILE A 175 -9.44 -0.94 12.00
N VAL A 176 -9.63 -1.66 13.11
CA VAL A 176 -8.59 -1.80 14.14
C VAL A 176 -7.33 -2.45 13.57
N LYS A 177 -7.47 -3.60 12.88
CA LYS A 177 -6.30 -4.27 12.27
C LYS A 177 -5.67 -3.44 11.15
N ASP A 178 -6.47 -2.65 10.44
CA ASP A 178 -6.01 -1.89 9.28
C ASP A 178 -5.24 -0.64 9.71
N ILE A 179 -5.67 0.01 10.79
CA ILE A 179 -4.89 1.06 11.45
C ILE A 179 -3.56 0.49 11.95
N VAL A 180 -3.58 -0.65 12.65
CA VAL A 180 -2.36 -1.33 13.10
C VAL A 180 -1.45 -1.67 11.92
N SER A 181 -2.02 -2.10 10.80
CA SER A 181 -1.31 -2.41 9.56
C SER A 181 -0.63 -1.17 8.96
N VAL A 182 -1.33 -0.05 8.87
CA VAL A 182 -0.77 1.22 8.35
C VAL A 182 0.36 1.72 9.26
N VAL A 183 0.17 1.67 10.58
CA VAL A 183 1.19 2.07 11.57
C VAL A 183 2.42 1.16 11.48
N GLY A 184 2.21 -0.16 11.48
CA GLY A 184 3.30 -1.13 11.34
C GLY A 184 4.05 -0.97 10.02
N ALA A 185 3.32 -0.74 8.92
CA ALA A 185 3.89 -0.50 7.60
C ALA A 185 4.74 0.77 7.55
N TYR A 186 4.34 1.83 8.27
CA TYR A 186 5.16 3.04 8.40
C TYR A 186 6.49 2.75 9.13
N ILE A 187 6.43 2.05 10.27
CA ILE A 187 7.62 1.72 11.08
C ILE A 187 8.61 0.88 10.26
N VAL A 188 8.14 -0.22 9.67
CA VAL A 188 8.97 -1.13 8.87
C VAL A 188 9.41 -0.46 7.57
N GLY A 189 8.51 0.25 6.90
CA GLY A 189 8.78 0.88 5.61
C GLY A 189 9.86 1.96 5.69
N TRP A 190 9.92 2.69 6.80
CA TRP A 190 10.98 3.67 7.03
C TRP A 190 12.37 3.03 7.14
N GLN A 191 12.46 1.89 7.82
CA GLN A 191 13.70 1.13 7.97
C GLN A 191 14.17 0.57 6.62
N ILE A 192 13.24 0.03 5.82
CA ILE A 192 13.53 -0.45 4.47
C ILE A 192 14.01 0.72 3.60
N ARG A 193 13.29 1.84 3.64
CA ARG A 193 13.58 3.04 2.85
C ARG A 193 15.01 3.52 3.04
N ALA A 194 15.52 3.53 4.27
CA ALA A 194 16.90 3.94 4.58
C ALA A 194 17.98 3.13 3.83
N HIS A 195 17.67 1.91 3.41
CA HIS A 195 18.60 1.02 2.71
C HIS A 195 18.34 0.97 1.20
N VAL A 196 17.07 1.10 0.81
CA VAL A 196 16.58 0.87 -0.54
C VAL A 196 16.49 2.15 -1.38
N ILE A 197 16.40 3.32 -0.74
CA ILE A 197 16.39 4.61 -1.43
C ILE A 197 17.51 5.47 -0.86
N LYS A 198 18.61 5.53 -1.61
CA LYS A 198 19.70 6.49 -1.42
C LYS A 198 19.63 7.53 -2.52
#